data_AF-A0A6A6DGQ4-F1
#
_entry.id   AF-A0A6A6DGQ4-F1
#
_cell.length_a   1.000
_cell.length_b   1.000
_cell.length_c   1.000
_cell.angle_alpha   90.00
_cell.angle_beta   90.00
_cell.angle_gamma   90.00
#
_symmetry.space_group_name_H-M   'P 1'
#
loop_
_entity.id
_entity.type
_entity.pdbx_description
1 polymer ?
#
loop_
_entity_poly.entity_id
_entity_poly.type
_entity_poly.pdbx_seq_one_letter_code
_entity_poly.pdbx_strand_id
1 'polypeptide(L)'
;MEGEAHTACSHCGRDASLKCGRCKVHVYCNKECQKEDWKTHKAICNEIRLEKVIERAADTLQKIYFAFREKTFDNCIRKVEDKGTVLVLHDHSKGTTRSGGFFQKVPNHLFKNEVDRKAALTVMNCNEPWAYLRDIFTQLTEGLDIKIEELDVKLKNIPKKTMVKYGNGHIDENNYAHSILRITSVKSGNMMVVDVTGPQYGMSQSFWKWHQYKEKHVEHVVIVCPFGNHYNYLKACAAIEGNPGLLYTIGWCAAKQVNEAVKKWSKASNLTLARLLRLDDKTFDNEQTNLVRNVAHTVGQYVRKSNFKGLTTKAALYEIRNP
;
A
#
# COMPACT_ATOMS: atom_id res chain seq x y z
N MET A 1 2.68 -5.43 -17.78
CA MET A 1 3.01 -5.77 -19.18
C MET A 1 4.51 -5.86 -19.24
N GLU A 2 5.06 -7.06 -19.47
CA GLU A 2 6.44 -7.17 -19.94
C GLU A 2 6.46 -6.47 -21.31
N GLY A 3 7.10 -5.31 -21.38
CA GLY A 3 7.18 -4.55 -22.62
C GLY A 3 8.01 -5.34 -23.61
N GLU A 4 7.43 -5.69 -24.75
CA GLU A 4 8.20 -6.13 -25.92
C GLU A 4 9.36 -5.17 -26.09
N ALA A 5 10.58 -5.72 -26.10
CA ALA A 5 11.77 -4.91 -26.27
C ALA A 5 11.65 -4.20 -27.62
N HIS A 6 11.47 -2.88 -27.61
CA HIS A 6 11.60 -2.09 -28.83
C HIS A 6 12.98 -2.41 -29.42
N THR A 7 13.00 -3.10 -30.56
CA THR A 7 14.22 -3.40 -31.33
C THR A 7 14.45 -2.39 -32.44
N ALA A 8 13.47 -1.53 -32.75
CA ALA A 8 13.55 -0.48 -33.75
C ALA A 8 13.88 0.88 -33.13
N CYS A 9 14.78 1.62 -33.78
CA CYS A 9 15.23 2.95 -33.41
C CYS A 9 14.05 3.92 -33.35
N SER A 10 13.90 4.61 -32.21
CA SER A 10 12.80 5.56 -31.97
C SER A 10 12.80 6.77 -32.91
N HIS A 11 13.89 6.99 -33.64
CA HIS A 11 14.03 8.09 -34.60
C HIS A 11 13.87 7.63 -36.06
N CYS A 12 14.63 6.62 -36.50
CA CYS A 12 14.71 6.21 -37.91
C CYS A 12 14.17 4.81 -38.22
N GLY A 13 13.64 4.08 -37.23
CA GLY A 13 13.02 2.76 -37.43
C GLY A 13 13.96 1.58 -37.69
N ARG A 14 15.26 1.82 -37.90
CA ARG A 14 16.28 0.76 -38.07
C ARG A 14 16.55 -0.01 -36.78
N ASP A 15 17.13 -1.19 -36.88
CA ASP A 15 17.53 -1.97 -35.70
C ASP A 15 18.39 -1.17 -34.72
N ALA A 16 18.07 -1.32 -33.44
CA ALA A 16 18.56 -0.49 -32.36
C ALA A 16 18.75 -1.31 -31.07
N SER A 17 19.88 -1.07 -30.41
CA SER A 17 20.20 -1.66 -29.11
C SER A 17 20.61 -0.63 -28.06
N LEU A 18 20.89 0.62 -28.46
CA LEU A 18 21.29 1.68 -27.55
C LEU A 18 20.08 2.26 -26.81
N LYS A 19 19.88 1.85 -25.56
CA LYS A 19 18.83 2.37 -24.69
C LYS A 19 19.13 3.79 -24.21
N CYS A 20 18.10 4.64 -24.14
CA CYS A 20 18.19 5.95 -23.50
C CYS A 20 18.77 5.82 -22.09
N GLY A 21 19.87 6.51 -21.80
CA GLY A 21 20.55 6.45 -20.51
C GLY A 21 19.68 6.85 -19.30
N ARG A 22 18.57 7.54 -19.52
CA ARG A 22 17.70 8.08 -18.46
C ARG A 22 16.46 7.21 -18.20
N CYS A 23 15.61 7.00 -19.20
CA CYS A 23 14.37 6.23 -19.04
C CYS A 23 14.56 4.73 -19.28
N LYS A 24 15.60 4.34 -20.04
CA LYS A 24 15.90 2.95 -20.45
C LYS A 24 14.80 2.26 -21.28
N VAL A 25 13.76 3.00 -21.70
CA VAL A 25 12.64 2.50 -22.52
C VAL A 25 12.87 2.73 -24.01
N HIS A 26 13.12 3.98 -24.43
CA HIS A 26 13.40 4.26 -25.84
C HIS A 26 14.78 3.71 -26.25
N VAL A 27 14.86 3.14 -27.45
CA VAL A 27 16.09 2.64 -28.07
C VAL A 27 16.46 3.43 -29.31
N TYR A 28 17.75 3.44 -29.63
CA TYR A 28 18.33 4.13 -30.77
C TYR A 28 19.40 3.26 -31.43
N CYS A 29 19.64 3.46 -32.73
CA CYS A 29 20.75 2.80 -33.41
C CYS A 29 22.10 3.44 -33.05
N ASN A 30 22.11 4.72 -32.67
CA ASN A 30 23.30 5.49 -32.29
C ASN A 30 22.94 6.75 -31.48
N LYS A 31 23.97 7.50 -31.05
CA LYS A 31 23.80 8.71 -30.22
C LYS A 31 23.21 9.88 -31.02
N GLU A 32 23.42 9.91 -32.32
CA GLU A 32 22.93 10.96 -33.23
C GLU A 32 21.40 10.91 -33.30
N CYS A 33 20.83 9.73 -33.56
CA CYS A 33 19.38 9.51 -33.53
C CYS A 33 18.77 9.85 -32.16
N GLN A 34 19.46 9.55 -31.06
CA GLN A 34 19.01 9.95 -29.73
C GLN A 34 18.99 11.48 -29.56
N LYS A 35 20.01 12.18 -30.06
CA LYS A 35 20.12 13.63 -29.96
C LYS A 35 19.05 14.34 -30.80
N GLU A 36 18.76 13.81 -31.98
CA GLU A 36 17.72 14.32 -32.88
C GLU A 36 16.32 14.15 -32.27
N ASP A 37 16.01 12.97 -31.76
CA ASP A 37 14.74 12.68 -31.07
C ASP A 37 14.62 13.37 -29.70
N TRP A 38 15.70 13.91 -29.12
CA TRP A 38 15.66 14.45 -27.75
C TRP A 38 14.61 15.56 -27.56
N LYS A 39 14.35 16.38 -28.59
CA LYS A 39 13.36 17.48 -28.51
C LYS A 39 11.95 16.95 -28.21
N THR A 40 11.57 15.84 -28.82
CA THR A 40 10.28 15.15 -28.65
C THR A 40 10.33 14.19 -27.46
N HIS A 41 11.40 13.41 -27.34
CA HIS A 41 11.56 12.40 -26.30
C HIS A 41 11.71 12.99 -24.89
N LYS A 42 12.27 14.19 -24.71
CA LYS A 42 12.55 14.74 -23.36
C LYS A 42 11.31 14.78 -22.46
N ALA A 43 10.14 15.16 -23.00
CA ALA A 43 8.89 15.18 -22.22
C ALA A 43 8.48 13.77 -21.82
N ILE A 44 8.42 12.85 -22.79
CA ILE A 44 8.08 11.44 -22.60
C ILE A 44 9.05 10.76 -21.63
N CYS A 45 10.35 11.01 -21.76
CA CYS A 45 11.40 10.49 -20.90
C CYS A 45 11.20 10.88 -19.43
N ASN A 46 10.75 12.11 -19.16
CA ASN A 46 10.51 12.56 -17.78
C ASN A 46 9.25 11.92 -17.22
N GLU A 47 8.21 11.77 -18.04
CA GLU A 47 6.98 11.10 -17.64
C GLU A 47 7.20 9.62 -17.31
N ILE A 48 7.90 8.88 -18.18
CA ILE A 48 8.27 7.47 -17.93
C ILE A 48 9.05 7.33 -16.62
N ARG A 49 9.96 8.27 -16.34
CA ARG A 49 10.74 8.25 -15.10
C ARG A 49 9.88 8.57 -13.88
N LEU A 50 8.92 9.47 -14.00
CA LEU A 50 7.97 9.77 -12.93
C LEU A 50 7.11 8.53 -12.64
N GLU A 51 6.51 7.92 -13.67
CA GLU A 51 5.73 6.69 -13.55
C GLU A 51 6.54 5.60 -12.83
N LYS A 52 7.79 5.34 -13.24
CA LYS A 52 8.67 4.36 -12.59
C LYS A 52 8.93 4.67 -11.11
N VAL A 53 9.10 5.95 -10.76
CA VAL A 53 9.30 6.36 -9.36
C VAL A 53 8.02 6.15 -8.55
N ILE A 54 6.85 6.49 -9.07
CA ILE A 54 5.56 6.28 -8.40
C ILE A 54 5.23 4.80 -8.27
N GLU A 55 5.52 3.99 -9.29
CA GLU A 55 5.39 2.52 -9.25
C GLU A 55 6.25 1.92 -8.14
N ARG A 56 7.53 2.31 -8.06
CA ARG A 56 8.42 1.87 -6.98
C ARG A 56 7.96 2.36 -5.61
N ALA A 57 7.39 3.57 -5.52
CA ALA A 57 6.81 4.09 -4.27
C ALA A 57 5.62 3.24 -3.84
N ALA A 58 4.72 2.93 -4.77
CA ALA A 58 3.54 2.09 -4.55
C ALA A 58 3.90 0.68 -4.08
N ASP A 59 4.84 0.03 -4.76
CA ASP A 59 5.33 -1.31 -4.40
C ASP A 59 6.04 -1.30 -3.04
N THR A 60 6.89 -0.30 -2.78
CA THR A 60 7.56 -0.14 -1.47
C THR A 60 6.52 0.04 -0.35
N LEU A 61 5.52 0.89 -0.57
CA LEU A 61 4.48 1.18 0.41
C LEU A 61 3.64 -0.07 0.71
N GLN A 62 3.26 -0.83 -0.33
CA GLN A 62 2.49 -2.06 -0.18
C GLN A 62 3.28 -3.13 0.58
N LYS A 63 4.56 -3.33 0.26
CA LYS A 63 5.44 -4.26 0.98
C LYS A 63 5.62 -3.87 2.45
N ILE A 64 5.80 -2.58 2.73
CA ILE A 64 5.85 -2.05 4.11
C ILE A 64 4.52 -2.32 4.83
N TYR A 65 3.38 -2.08 4.17
CA TYR A 65 2.07 -2.31 4.77
C TYR A 65 1.81 -3.78 5.08
N PHE A 66 2.16 -4.71 4.17
CA PHE A 66 2.10 -6.14 4.47
C PHE A 66 3.01 -6.54 5.63
N ALA A 67 4.25 -6.02 5.66
CA ALA A 67 5.17 -6.27 6.78
C ALA A 67 4.64 -5.74 8.11
N PHE A 68 3.93 -4.61 8.10
CA PHE A 68 3.23 -4.07 9.24
C PHE A 68 2.07 -4.99 9.65
N ARG A 69 1.11 -5.27 8.75
CA ARG A 69 -0.08 -6.09 9.01
C ARG A 69 0.25 -7.52 9.42
N GLU A 70 1.33 -8.10 8.91
CA GLU A 70 1.82 -9.42 9.35
C GLU A 70 2.16 -9.46 10.85
N LYS A 71 2.57 -8.32 11.42
CA LYS A 71 2.91 -8.20 12.85
C LYS A 71 1.78 -7.63 13.68
N THR A 72 0.89 -6.85 13.09
CA THR A 72 -0.24 -6.18 13.75
C THR A 72 -1.58 -6.81 13.41
N PHE A 73 -1.60 -8.05 12.93
CA PHE A 73 -2.83 -8.75 12.61
C PHE A 73 -3.71 -8.88 13.85
N ASP A 74 -4.98 -8.55 13.72
CA ASP A 74 -5.92 -8.37 14.84
C ASP A 74 -7.21 -9.17 14.63
N ASN A 75 -7.52 -9.55 13.40
CA ASN A 75 -8.56 -10.51 13.06
C ASN A 75 -8.31 -11.90 13.64
N CYS A 76 -9.38 -12.63 13.99
CA CYS A 76 -9.33 -13.98 14.53
C CYS A 76 -9.89 -15.01 13.53
N ILE A 77 -9.24 -15.11 12.36
CA ILE A 77 -9.70 -16.01 11.29
C ILE A 77 -9.51 -17.47 11.70
N ARG A 78 -10.62 -18.23 11.76
CA ARG A 78 -10.63 -19.67 12.10
C ARG A 78 -10.86 -20.58 10.92
N LYS A 79 -11.45 -20.05 9.84
CA LYS A 79 -11.74 -20.78 8.62
C LYS A 79 -11.68 -19.82 7.43
N VAL A 80 -11.21 -20.32 6.30
CA VAL A 80 -11.21 -19.61 5.02
C VAL A 80 -11.93 -20.50 4.01
N GLU A 81 -12.96 -19.98 3.35
CA GLU A 81 -13.64 -20.64 2.25
C GLU A 81 -13.35 -19.90 0.95
N ASP A 82 -12.72 -20.59 0.00
CA ASP A 82 -12.53 -20.06 -1.35
C ASP A 82 -13.67 -20.54 -2.26
N LYS A 83 -14.51 -19.61 -2.70
CA LYS A 83 -15.64 -19.86 -3.60
C LYS A 83 -15.36 -19.38 -5.03
N GLY A 84 -14.08 -19.23 -5.40
CA GLY A 84 -13.65 -18.74 -6.70
C GLY A 84 -13.62 -17.22 -6.75
N THR A 85 -14.79 -16.58 -6.89
CA THR A 85 -14.91 -15.11 -6.97
C THR A 85 -15.09 -14.43 -5.61
N VAL A 86 -15.27 -15.21 -4.55
CA VAL A 86 -15.41 -14.72 -3.17
C VAL A 86 -14.51 -15.51 -2.23
N LEU A 87 -13.74 -14.81 -1.41
CA LEU A 87 -12.96 -15.38 -0.30
C LEU A 87 -13.68 -15.07 1.02
N VAL A 88 -14.26 -16.08 1.65
CA VAL A 88 -14.99 -15.93 2.92
C VAL A 88 -14.05 -16.20 4.08
N LEU A 89 -13.85 -15.20 4.94
CA LEU A 89 -13.04 -15.25 6.15
C LEU A 89 -13.96 -15.38 7.36
N HIS A 90 -13.85 -16.48 8.10
CA HIS A 90 -14.64 -16.68 9.31
C HIS A 90 -13.87 -16.12 10.52
N ASP A 91 -14.27 -14.94 10.98
CA ASP A 91 -13.66 -14.26 12.12
C ASP A 91 -14.47 -14.55 13.39
N HIS A 92 -13.92 -15.42 14.23
CA HIS A 92 -14.53 -15.74 15.52
C HIS A 92 -13.82 -14.93 16.58
N SER A 93 -14.31 -13.71 16.80
CA SER A 93 -13.86 -12.73 17.79
C SER A 93 -13.66 -13.35 19.19
N LYS A 94 -12.52 -14.00 19.39
CA LYS A 94 -11.97 -14.32 20.70
C LYS A 94 -10.63 -13.59 20.76
N GLY A 95 -10.44 -12.85 21.85
CA GLY A 95 -9.27 -12.01 22.04
C GLY A 95 -7.95 -12.76 21.89
N THR A 96 -6.88 -11.98 21.73
CA THR A 96 -5.49 -12.47 21.71
C THR A 96 -5.20 -13.52 22.78
N THR A 97 -4.46 -14.56 22.42
CA THR A 97 -4.07 -15.63 23.35
C THR A 97 -2.97 -15.21 24.33
N ARG A 98 -2.38 -14.02 24.14
CA ARG A 98 -1.31 -13.50 25.01
C ARG A 98 -1.91 -12.57 26.05
N SER A 99 -1.58 -12.79 27.34
CA SER A 99 -1.92 -11.85 28.41
C SER A 99 -1.36 -10.46 28.11
N GLY A 100 -2.21 -9.42 28.16
CA GLY A 100 -1.85 -8.05 27.76
C GLY A 100 -1.51 -7.88 26.26
N GLY A 101 -1.78 -8.89 25.43
CA GLY A 101 -1.73 -8.79 23.97
C GLY A 101 -2.91 -8.02 23.40
N PHE A 102 -2.82 -7.76 22.09
CA PHE A 102 -3.95 -7.27 21.29
C PHE A 102 -3.91 -7.96 19.93
N PHE A 103 -2.73 -7.95 19.30
CA PHE A 103 -2.47 -8.63 18.04
C PHE A 103 -2.40 -10.15 18.16
N GLN A 104 -2.60 -10.83 17.04
CA GLN A 104 -2.59 -12.27 16.84
C GLN A 104 -1.61 -12.64 15.72
N LYS A 105 -1.25 -13.93 15.64
CA LYS A 105 -0.48 -14.42 14.50
C LYS A 105 -1.42 -14.63 13.32
N VAL A 106 -0.95 -14.30 12.12
CA VAL A 106 -1.66 -14.62 10.88
C VAL A 106 -1.76 -16.15 10.76
N PRO A 107 -2.97 -16.72 10.54
CA PRO A 107 -3.15 -18.17 10.46
C PRO A 107 -2.73 -18.68 9.07
N ASN A 108 -1.43 -18.63 8.77
CA ASN A 108 -0.87 -18.92 7.44
C ASN A 108 -1.30 -20.28 6.87
N HIS A 109 -1.54 -21.28 7.73
CA HIS A 109 -1.99 -22.62 7.34
C HIS A 109 -3.41 -22.66 6.74
N LEU A 110 -4.22 -21.61 6.89
CA LEU A 110 -5.57 -21.54 6.33
C LEU A 110 -5.61 -21.03 4.89
N PHE A 111 -4.52 -20.44 4.39
CA PHE A 111 -4.48 -19.84 3.05
C PHE A 111 -3.83 -20.78 2.04
N LYS A 112 -4.48 -21.00 0.90
CA LYS A 112 -3.98 -21.87 -0.17
C LYS A 112 -2.84 -21.24 -0.97
N ASN A 113 -2.77 -19.91 -1.00
CA ASN A 113 -1.82 -19.15 -1.79
C ASN A 113 -1.59 -17.76 -1.17
N GLU A 114 -0.55 -17.07 -1.65
CA GLU A 114 -0.18 -15.74 -1.17
C GLU A 114 -1.20 -14.64 -1.52
N VAL A 115 -2.00 -14.82 -2.58
CA VAL A 115 -3.03 -13.84 -2.98
C VAL A 115 -4.13 -13.79 -1.91
N ASP A 116 -4.65 -14.95 -1.49
CA ASP A 116 -5.67 -15.06 -0.46
C ASP A 116 -5.16 -14.57 0.90
N ARG A 117 -3.90 -14.89 1.23
CA ARG A 117 -3.26 -14.39 2.46
C ARG A 117 -3.16 -12.87 2.45
N LYS A 118 -2.73 -12.25 1.36
CA LYS A 118 -2.66 -10.78 1.23
C LYS A 118 -4.04 -10.12 1.24
N ALA A 119 -5.05 -10.78 0.67
CA ALA A 119 -6.44 -10.33 0.75
C ALA A 119 -6.91 -10.29 2.22
N ALA A 120 -6.60 -11.31 3.01
CA ALA A 120 -6.91 -11.34 4.44
C ALA A 120 -6.10 -10.32 5.27
N LEU A 121 -4.88 -9.97 4.87
CA LEU A 121 -4.11 -8.92 5.55
C LEU A 121 -4.67 -7.51 5.34
N THR A 122 -5.47 -7.30 4.28
CA THR A 122 -5.91 -5.98 3.82
C THR A 122 -7.43 -5.76 3.88
N VAL A 123 -8.20 -6.82 4.18
CA VAL A 123 -9.66 -6.77 4.28
C VAL A 123 -10.12 -5.69 5.25
N MET A 124 -11.06 -4.85 4.81
CA MET A 124 -11.70 -3.79 5.62
C MET A 124 -10.77 -2.66 6.10
N ASN A 125 -9.54 -2.60 5.61
CA ASN A 125 -8.53 -1.65 6.08
C ASN A 125 -8.07 -0.69 4.98
N CYS A 126 -8.92 -0.36 4.00
CA CYS A 126 -8.51 0.44 2.83
C CYS A 126 -8.00 1.85 3.16
N ASN A 127 -8.47 2.42 4.26
CA ASN A 127 -8.08 3.73 4.77
C ASN A 127 -6.75 3.73 5.55
N GLU A 128 -6.37 2.61 6.16
CA GLU A 128 -5.21 2.55 7.07
C GLU A 128 -3.88 2.95 6.42
N PRO A 129 -3.51 2.51 5.19
CA PRO A 129 -2.23 2.89 4.60
C PRO A 129 -2.06 4.40 4.48
N TRP A 130 -3.13 5.12 4.15
CA TRP A 130 -3.12 6.57 3.93
C TRP A 130 -3.03 7.36 5.24
N ALA A 131 -3.35 6.75 6.38
CA ALA A 131 -3.11 7.32 7.70
C ALA A 131 -1.74 6.92 8.27
N TYR A 132 -1.48 5.62 8.37
CA TYR A 132 -0.33 5.08 9.08
C TYR A 132 0.98 5.25 8.32
N LEU A 133 0.92 5.22 6.99
CA LEU A 133 2.10 5.34 6.13
C LEU A 133 2.16 6.68 5.39
N ARG A 134 1.33 7.66 5.79
CA ARG A 134 1.28 9.01 5.18
C ARG A 134 2.68 9.63 5.08
N ASP A 135 3.38 9.69 6.20
CA ASP A 135 4.71 10.31 6.29
C ASP A 135 5.77 9.56 5.48
N ILE A 136 5.62 8.25 5.35
CA ILE A 136 6.48 7.42 4.50
C ILE A 136 6.23 7.76 3.04
N PHE A 137 4.98 7.87 2.62
CA PHE A 137 4.65 8.24 1.25
C PHE A 137 5.11 9.67 0.92
N THR A 138 4.92 10.64 1.83
CA THR A 138 5.45 12.00 1.68
C THR A 138 6.96 12.00 1.43
N GLN A 139 7.73 11.21 2.20
CA GLN A 139 9.18 11.10 2.05
C GLN A 139 9.59 10.35 0.77
N LEU A 140 8.82 9.34 0.34
CA LEU A 140 9.05 8.62 -0.91
C LEU A 140 8.90 9.57 -2.12
N THR A 141 7.87 10.41 -2.10
CA THR A 141 7.53 11.31 -3.20
C THR A 141 8.17 12.70 -3.07
N GLU A 142 9.11 12.89 -2.15
CA GLU A 142 9.77 14.18 -1.93
C GLU A 142 10.49 14.65 -3.21
N GLY A 143 10.32 15.94 -3.52
CA GLY A 143 10.91 16.60 -4.68
C GLY A 143 10.28 16.22 -6.03
N LEU A 144 9.12 15.55 -6.03
CA LEU A 144 8.34 15.30 -7.24
C LEU A 144 7.32 16.44 -7.46
N ASP A 145 7.15 16.83 -8.72
CA ASP A 145 6.16 17.82 -9.14
C ASP A 145 4.81 17.13 -9.43
N ILE A 146 4.12 16.76 -8.36
CA ILE A 146 2.88 15.97 -8.38
C ILE A 146 1.82 16.56 -7.45
N LYS A 147 0.56 16.36 -7.82
CA LYS A 147 -0.59 16.51 -6.94
C LYS A 147 -1.02 15.14 -6.41
N ILE A 148 -1.32 15.05 -5.12
CA ILE A 148 -1.78 13.83 -4.45
C ILE A 148 -3.18 14.06 -3.91
N GLU A 149 -4.10 13.17 -4.24
CA GLU A 149 -5.49 13.18 -3.77
C GLU A 149 -5.86 11.80 -3.21
N GLU A 150 -6.65 11.79 -2.14
CA GLU A 150 -7.26 10.57 -1.59
C GLU A 150 -8.65 10.43 -2.20
N LEU A 151 -8.96 9.27 -2.79
CA LEU A 151 -10.25 9.00 -3.42
C LEU A 151 -10.90 7.82 -2.74
N ASP A 152 -12.21 7.89 -2.51
CA ASP A 152 -13.01 6.68 -2.37
C ASP A 152 -13.76 6.42 -3.67
N VAL A 153 -13.70 5.17 -4.13
CA VAL A 153 -14.33 4.73 -5.38
C VAL A 153 -15.27 3.57 -5.14
N LYS A 154 -16.40 3.55 -5.83
CA LYS A 154 -17.20 2.35 -5.94
C LYS A 154 -16.57 1.46 -7.01
N LEU A 155 -16.27 0.21 -6.64
CA LEU A 155 -15.62 -0.74 -7.53
C LEU A 155 -16.63 -1.57 -8.34
N LYS A 156 -16.26 -1.88 -9.59
CA LYS A 156 -16.89 -2.86 -10.48
C LYS A 156 -15.86 -3.90 -10.93
N ASN A 157 -16.32 -5.00 -11.51
CA ASN A 157 -15.46 -6.07 -12.06
C ASN A 157 -14.35 -6.50 -11.10
N ILE A 158 -14.73 -6.78 -9.85
CA ILE A 158 -13.82 -7.24 -8.80
C ILE A 158 -13.40 -8.68 -9.11
N PRO A 159 -12.09 -8.97 -9.31
CA PRO A 159 -11.63 -10.34 -9.58
C PRO A 159 -11.97 -11.34 -8.47
N LYS A 160 -11.75 -10.96 -7.20
CA LYS A 160 -12.04 -11.82 -6.05
C LYS A 160 -12.33 -10.99 -4.80
N LYS A 161 -13.60 -10.90 -4.40
CA LYS A 161 -14.02 -10.09 -3.24
C LYS A 161 -13.78 -10.83 -1.93
N THR A 162 -13.29 -10.16 -0.90
CA THR A 162 -13.31 -10.70 0.48
C THR A 162 -14.67 -10.50 1.14
N MET A 163 -15.05 -11.42 2.01
CA MET A 163 -16.25 -11.33 2.85
C MET A 163 -15.88 -11.82 4.24
N VAL A 164 -16.37 -11.16 5.29
CA VAL A 164 -16.10 -11.55 6.68
C VAL A 164 -17.37 -12.08 7.32
N LYS A 165 -17.34 -13.33 7.78
CA LYS A 165 -18.42 -13.93 8.57
C LYS A 165 -18.01 -13.95 10.04
N TYR A 166 -18.71 -13.20 10.87
CA TYR A 166 -18.42 -13.08 12.29
C TYR A 166 -19.05 -14.21 13.11
N GLY A 167 -18.50 -14.44 14.31
CA GLY A 167 -18.98 -15.48 15.23
C GLY A 167 -20.44 -15.36 15.66
N ASN A 168 -21.02 -14.15 15.61
CA ASN A 168 -22.44 -13.90 15.87
C ASN A 168 -23.35 -14.17 14.66
N GLY A 169 -22.80 -14.64 13.54
CA GLY A 169 -23.53 -14.89 12.30
C GLY A 169 -23.65 -13.68 11.36
N HIS A 170 -23.26 -12.47 11.80
CA HIS A 170 -23.20 -11.30 10.92
C HIS A 170 -22.23 -11.53 9.77
N ILE A 171 -22.58 -11.02 8.59
CA ILE A 171 -21.78 -11.11 7.38
C ILE A 171 -21.52 -9.69 6.91
N ASP A 172 -20.25 -9.31 6.83
CA ASP A 172 -19.82 -8.12 6.12
C ASP A 172 -19.34 -8.52 4.72
N GLU A 173 -20.04 -8.02 3.71
CA GLU A 173 -19.78 -8.31 2.32
C GLU A 173 -18.66 -7.49 1.69
N ASN A 174 -18.03 -6.57 2.43
CA ASN A 174 -17.02 -5.64 1.93
C ASN A 174 -17.48 -4.88 0.67
N ASN A 175 -18.69 -4.29 0.73
CA ASN A 175 -19.33 -3.58 -0.38
C ASN A 175 -19.16 -2.04 -0.29
N TYR A 176 -18.26 -1.56 0.56
CA TYR A 176 -18.04 -0.13 0.80
C TYR A 176 -17.30 0.55 -0.36
N ALA A 177 -17.18 1.87 -0.29
CA ALA A 177 -16.27 2.59 -1.16
C ALA A 177 -14.83 2.23 -0.80
N HIS A 178 -13.97 2.05 -1.81
CA HIS A 178 -12.58 1.64 -1.64
C HIS A 178 -11.65 2.86 -1.72
N SER A 179 -10.78 3.02 -0.72
CA SER A 179 -9.86 4.15 -0.62
C SER A 179 -8.55 3.91 -1.38
N ILE A 180 -8.24 4.81 -2.31
CA ILE A 180 -7.02 4.80 -3.14
C ILE A 180 -6.35 6.18 -3.16
N LEU A 181 -5.10 6.26 -3.62
CA LEU A 181 -4.50 7.56 -3.98
C LEU A 181 -4.55 7.77 -5.49
N ARG A 182 -4.90 8.98 -5.90
CA ARG A 182 -4.66 9.48 -7.26
C ARG A 182 -3.47 10.43 -7.25
N ILE A 183 -2.51 10.14 -8.12
CA ILE A 183 -1.32 10.96 -8.33
C ILE A 183 -1.42 11.62 -9.69
N THR A 184 -1.32 12.95 -9.75
CA THR A 184 -1.35 13.70 -11.01
C THR A 184 -0.01 14.38 -11.24
N SER A 185 0.63 14.11 -12.38
CA SER A 185 1.80 14.88 -12.83
C SER A 185 1.38 16.32 -13.09
N VAL A 186 1.98 17.29 -12.38
CA VAL A 186 1.66 18.71 -12.56
C VAL A 186 1.99 19.18 -13.97
N LYS A 187 3.04 18.60 -14.57
CA LYS A 187 3.54 18.99 -15.88
C LYS A 187 2.71 18.45 -17.04
N SER A 188 2.30 17.18 -16.98
CA SER A 188 1.62 16.51 -18.10
C SER A 188 0.11 16.33 -17.90
N GLY A 189 -0.38 16.47 -16.66
CA GLY A 189 -1.76 16.13 -16.30
C GLY A 189 -2.03 14.62 -16.25
N ASN A 190 -1.02 13.78 -16.52
CA ASN A 190 -1.18 12.34 -16.45
C ASN A 190 -1.50 11.89 -15.03
N MET A 191 -2.44 10.96 -14.92
CA MET A 191 -2.94 10.45 -13.66
C MET A 191 -2.57 8.98 -13.47
N MET A 192 -2.16 8.64 -12.25
CA MET A 192 -1.80 7.31 -11.78
C MET A 192 -2.58 6.98 -10.50
N VAL A 193 -2.70 5.70 -10.19
CA VAL A 193 -3.32 5.19 -8.96
C VAL A 193 -2.28 4.45 -8.14
N VAL A 194 -2.31 4.68 -6.83
CA VAL A 194 -1.67 3.81 -5.84
C VAL A 194 -2.76 3.13 -5.02
N ASP A 195 -2.79 1.80 -5.08
CA ASP A 195 -3.77 0.95 -4.41
C ASP A 195 -3.06 -0.12 -3.56
N VAL A 196 -2.74 0.23 -2.31
CA VAL A 196 -2.02 -0.68 -1.39
C VAL A 196 -2.89 -1.86 -0.97
N THR A 197 -4.19 -1.64 -0.82
CA THR A 197 -5.16 -2.59 -0.23
C THR A 197 -6.07 -3.26 -1.26
N GLY A 198 -5.83 -3.02 -2.56
CA GLY A 198 -6.44 -3.74 -3.68
C GLY A 198 -6.45 -5.28 -3.57
N PRO A 199 -5.50 -5.96 -2.89
CA PRO A 199 -5.56 -7.40 -2.69
C PRO A 199 -6.86 -7.91 -2.05
N GLN A 200 -7.56 -7.11 -1.24
CA GLN A 200 -8.87 -7.49 -0.69
C GLN A 200 -9.96 -7.72 -1.77
N TYR A 201 -9.68 -7.26 -3.00
CA TYR A 201 -10.52 -7.43 -4.18
C TYR A 201 -9.84 -8.28 -5.26
N GLY A 202 -8.73 -8.97 -4.93
CA GLY A 202 -7.95 -9.76 -5.88
C GLY A 202 -7.05 -8.92 -6.81
N MET A 203 -6.91 -7.61 -6.54
CA MET A 203 -6.02 -6.72 -7.30
C MET A 203 -4.64 -6.68 -6.63
N SER A 204 -3.72 -7.53 -7.07
CA SER A 204 -2.42 -7.68 -6.40
C SER A 204 -1.42 -6.55 -6.71
N GLN A 205 -1.56 -5.86 -7.84
CA GLN A 205 -0.67 -4.76 -8.21
C GLN A 205 -1.04 -3.46 -7.50
N SER A 206 -0.03 -2.76 -6.98
CA SER A 206 -0.21 -1.52 -6.20
C SER A 206 -0.20 -0.25 -7.04
N PHE A 207 0.21 -0.33 -8.31
CA PHE A 207 0.32 0.81 -9.22
C PHE A 207 -0.52 0.59 -10.48
N TRP A 208 -1.18 1.64 -10.94
CA TRP A 208 -1.92 1.63 -12.20
C TRP A 208 -1.86 2.98 -12.90
N LYS A 209 -2.02 2.99 -14.22
CA LYS A 209 -2.45 4.20 -14.93
C LYS A 209 -3.93 4.44 -14.64
N TRP A 210 -4.31 5.69 -14.39
CA TRP A 210 -5.69 6.04 -13.99
C TRP A 210 -6.72 5.55 -15.00
N HIS A 211 -6.49 5.73 -16.30
CA HIS A 211 -7.45 5.30 -17.33
C HIS A 211 -7.71 3.78 -17.28
N GLN A 212 -6.66 2.97 -17.08
CA GLN A 212 -6.77 1.51 -17.00
C GLN A 212 -7.53 1.08 -15.75
N TYR A 213 -7.19 1.67 -14.59
CA TYR A 213 -7.88 1.38 -13.33
C TYR A 213 -9.36 1.81 -13.39
N LYS A 214 -9.62 3.01 -13.91
CA LYS A 214 -10.97 3.56 -14.04
C LYS A 214 -11.85 2.69 -14.94
N GLU A 215 -11.37 2.38 -16.13
CA GLU A 215 -12.12 1.59 -17.11
C GLU A 215 -12.44 0.20 -16.56
N LYS A 216 -11.43 -0.47 -16.00
CA LYS A 216 -11.53 -1.85 -15.55
C LYS A 216 -12.31 -1.99 -14.24
N HIS A 217 -12.01 -1.14 -13.25
CA HIS A 217 -12.38 -1.38 -11.86
C HIS A 217 -13.24 -0.29 -11.21
N VAL A 218 -13.37 0.90 -11.78
CA VAL A 218 -14.17 1.98 -11.17
C VAL A 218 -15.56 2.05 -11.79
N GLU A 219 -16.58 1.91 -10.95
CA GLU A 219 -17.96 2.23 -11.30
C GLU A 219 -18.14 3.76 -11.31
N HIS A 220 -17.87 4.40 -10.17
CA HIS A 220 -17.86 5.85 -10.03
C HIS A 220 -16.95 6.29 -8.88
N VAL A 221 -16.52 7.55 -8.90
CA VAL A 221 -15.79 8.18 -7.79
C VAL A 221 -16.80 8.71 -6.79
N VAL A 222 -16.68 8.32 -5.53
CA VAL A 222 -17.59 8.71 -4.45
C VAL A 222 -17.14 10.04 -3.85
N ILE A 223 -15.85 10.16 -3.52
CA ILE A 223 -15.28 11.38 -2.96
C ILE A 223 -13.85 11.58 -3.42
N VAL A 224 -13.44 12.84 -3.47
CA VAL A 224 -12.05 13.28 -3.68
C VAL A 224 -11.68 14.19 -2.52
N CYS A 225 -10.66 13.81 -1.77
CA CYS A 225 -10.16 14.54 -0.62
C CYS A 225 -8.71 14.99 -0.83
N PRO A 226 -8.28 16.09 -0.19
CA PRO A 226 -6.87 16.42 -0.08
C PRO A 226 -6.09 15.29 0.63
N PHE A 227 -4.82 15.11 0.26
CA PHE A 227 -3.93 14.17 0.94
C PHE A 227 -3.78 14.54 2.43
N GLY A 228 -3.94 13.55 3.31
CA GLY A 228 -3.99 13.71 4.76
C GLY A 228 -5.38 13.60 5.39
N ASN A 229 -6.45 13.42 4.59
CA ASN A 229 -7.80 13.27 5.12
C ASN A 229 -7.95 12.01 6.00
N HIS A 230 -7.52 10.85 5.50
CA HIS A 230 -7.53 9.60 6.27
C HIS A 230 -6.65 9.66 7.51
N TYR A 231 -5.52 10.37 7.46
CA TYR A 231 -4.69 10.62 8.64
C TYR A 231 -5.48 11.35 9.73
N ASN A 232 -6.18 12.43 9.37
CA ASN A 232 -6.97 13.20 10.33
C ASN A 232 -8.15 12.38 10.87
N TYR A 233 -8.82 11.62 10.00
CA TYR A 233 -9.92 10.74 10.38
C TYR A 233 -9.48 9.66 11.37
N LEU A 234 -8.45 8.86 11.04
CA LEU A 234 -7.96 7.80 11.94
C LEU A 234 -7.35 8.36 13.24
N LYS A 235 -6.78 9.57 13.20
CA LYS A 235 -6.31 10.25 14.41
C LYS A 235 -7.49 10.67 15.30
N ALA A 236 -8.59 11.15 14.71
CA ALA A 236 -9.81 11.47 15.44
C ALA A 236 -10.45 10.20 16.03
N CYS A 237 -10.54 9.10 15.27
CA CYS A 237 -11.01 7.81 15.77
C CYS A 237 -10.19 7.33 16.97
N ALA A 238 -8.87 7.47 16.92
CA ALA A 238 -7.97 7.09 18.02
C ALA A 238 -8.10 7.95 19.28
N ALA A 239 -8.76 9.11 19.18
CA ALA A 239 -9.05 9.99 20.31
C ALA A 239 -10.41 9.73 20.96
N ILE A 240 -11.25 8.89 20.34
CA ILE A 240 -12.54 8.46 20.91
C ILE A 240 -12.26 7.61 22.16
N GLU A 241 -12.95 7.89 23.25
CA GLU A 241 -12.84 7.11 24.48
C GLU A 241 -13.61 5.78 24.37
N GLY A 242 -13.22 4.80 25.17
CA GLY A 242 -13.86 3.48 25.15
C GLY A 242 -13.37 2.56 24.04
N ASN A 243 -14.17 1.53 23.77
CA ASN A 243 -13.90 0.49 22.79
C ASN A 243 -13.81 0.99 21.34
N PRO A 244 -14.64 1.96 20.88
CA PRO A 244 -14.57 2.41 19.49
C PRO A 244 -13.21 3.00 19.08
N GLY A 245 -12.52 3.71 20.00
CA GLY A 245 -11.20 4.29 19.72
C GLY A 245 -10.03 3.36 19.99
N LEU A 246 -10.21 2.32 20.81
CA LEU A 246 -9.14 1.45 21.30
C LEU A 246 -8.32 0.80 20.18
N LEU A 247 -8.99 0.26 19.16
CA LEU A 247 -8.34 -0.38 18.02
C LEU A 247 -7.40 0.61 17.31
N TYR A 248 -7.92 1.81 17.02
CA TYR A 248 -7.15 2.86 16.36
C TYR A 248 -5.99 3.35 17.22
N THR A 249 -6.18 3.55 18.53
CA THR A 249 -5.09 3.93 19.44
C THR A 249 -3.94 2.92 19.40
N ILE A 250 -4.26 1.62 19.48
CA ILE A 250 -3.27 0.54 19.44
C ILE A 250 -2.59 0.46 18.07
N GLY A 251 -3.36 0.58 16.98
CA GLY A 251 -2.85 0.65 15.61
C GLY A 251 -1.85 1.79 15.42
N TRP A 252 -2.17 3.00 15.90
CA TRP A 252 -1.27 4.16 15.88
C TRP A 252 0.03 3.94 16.64
N CYS A 253 -0.05 3.33 17.83
CA CYS A 253 1.12 3.00 18.62
C CYS A 253 2.08 2.06 17.87
N ALA A 254 1.53 1.08 17.15
CA ALA A 254 2.32 0.19 16.29
C ALA A 254 2.83 0.90 15.02
N ALA A 255 2.00 1.73 14.37
CA ALA A 255 2.37 2.48 13.16
C ALA A 255 3.55 3.43 13.38
N LYS A 256 3.66 4.05 14.56
CA LYS A 256 4.83 4.84 14.96
C LYS A 256 6.15 4.07 14.81
N GLN A 257 6.13 2.76 15.01
CA GLN A 257 7.33 1.92 14.89
C GLN A 257 7.79 1.74 13.44
N VAL A 258 6.90 1.92 12.46
CA VAL A 258 7.28 1.92 11.04
C VAL A 258 8.18 3.14 10.75
N ASN A 259 7.81 4.32 11.24
CA ASN A 259 8.64 5.53 11.10
C ASN A 259 9.99 5.37 11.80
N GLU A 260 10.03 4.79 12.99
CA GLU A 260 11.29 4.50 13.68
C GLU A 260 12.17 3.47 12.94
N ALA A 261 11.55 2.46 12.32
CA ALA A 261 12.27 1.52 11.48
C ALA A 261 12.86 2.21 10.24
N VAL A 262 12.11 3.08 9.58
CA VAL A 262 12.59 3.84 8.42
C VAL A 262 13.76 4.74 8.81
N LYS A 263 13.68 5.46 9.94
CA LYS A 263 14.79 6.29 10.44
C LYS A 263 16.06 5.45 10.68
N LYS A 264 15.92 4.28 11.32
CA LYS A 264 17.04 3.37 11.56
C LYS A 264 17.65 2.85 10.25
N TRP A 265 16.81 2.44 9.30
CA TRP A 265 17.28 1.98 7.99
C TRP A 265 17.97 3.11 7.24
N SER A 266 17.42 4.32 7.24
CA SER A 266 18.01 5.48 6.57
C SER A 266 19.40 5.82 7.13
N LYS A 267 19.55 5.81 8.46
CA LYS A 267 20.85 6.00 9.11
C LYS A 267 21.87 4.90 8.76
N ALA A 268 21.43 3.64 8.70
CA ALA A 268 22.32 2.51 8.42
C ALA A 268 22.75 2.41 6.95
N SER A 269 21.83 2.73 6.02
CA SER A 269 22.08 2.67 4.58
C SER A 269 22.67 3.96 3.99
N ASN A 270 22.63 5.07 4.74
CA ASN A 270 22.92 6.41 4.24
C ASN A 270 22.06 6.80 3.02
N LEU A 271 20.80 6.33 2.99
CA LEU A 271 19.83 6.62 1.95
C LEU A 271 18.60 7.33 2.52
N THR A 272 18.00 8.23 1.73
CA THR A 272 16.64 8.72 1.96
C THR A 272 15.65 7.85 1.18
N LEU A 273 14.37 7.87 1.58
CA LEU A 273 13.31 7.18 0.84
C LEU A 273 13.16 7.70 -0.60
N ALA A 274 13.26 9.01 -0.81
CA ALA A 274 13.31 9.58 -2.15
C ALA A 274 14.50 9.04 -2.97
N ARG A 275 15.69 8.92 -2.37
CA ARG A 275 16.87 8.40 -3.08
C ARG A 275 16.75 6.92 -3.41
N LEU A 276 16.15 6.11 -2.53
CA LEU A 276 15.87 4.68 -2.76
C LEU A 276 15.19 4.45 -4.12
N LEU A 277 14.14 5.21 -4.41
CA LEU A 277 13.34 5.05 -5.63
C LEU A 277 14.10 5.34 -6.93
N ARG A 278 15.27 5.99 -6.84
CA ARG A 278 16.08 6.45 -7.99
C ARG A 278 17.35 5.61 -8.19
N LEU A 279 17.55 4.57 -7.40
CA LEU A 279 18.66 3.62 -7.59
C LEU A 279 18.48 2.79 -8.86
N ASP A 280 19.53 2.13 -9.33
CA ASP A 280 19.41 1.09 -10.34
C ASP A 280 18.53 -0.07 -9.84
N ASP A 281 18.00 -0.89 -10.75
CA ASP A 281 17.00 -1.91 -10.41
C ASP A 281 17.49 -2.91 -9.35
N LYS A 282 18.72 -3.43 -9.49
CA LYS A 282 19.28 -4.40 -8.55
C LYS A 282 19.50 -3.80 -7.16
N THR A 283 20.05 -2.60 -7.08
CA THR A 283 20.30 -1.94 -5.79
C THR A 283 18.98 -1.52 -5.14
N PHE A 284 18.00 -1.05 -5.91
CA PHE A 284 16.66 -0.76 -5.43
C PHE A 284 16.02 -2.00 -4.77
N ASP A 285 16.02 -3.14 -5.45
CA ASP A 285 15.40 -4.38 -4.93
C ASP A 285 16.04 -4.83 -3.61
N ASN A 286 17.37 -4.77 -3.53
CA ASN A 286 18.11 -5.12 -2.32
C ASN A 286 17.78 -4.18 -1.15
N GLU A 287 17.82 -2.86 -1.38
CA GLU A 287 17.60 -1.88 -0.34
C GLU A 287 16.12 -1.79 0.10
N GLN A 288 15.19 -1.98 -0.84
CA GLN A 288 13.78 -2.11 -0.50
C GLN A 288 13.53 -3.34 0.38
N THR A 289 14.15 -4.48 0.03
CA THR A 289 14.06 -5.70 0.85
C THR A 289 14.63 -5.47 2.26
N ASN A 290 15.77 -4.79 2.37
CA ASN A 290 16.38 -4.44 3.65
C ASN A 290 15.48 -3.51 4.49
N LEU A 291 14.89 -2.48 3.87
CA LEU A 291 13.93 -1.59 4.50
C LEU A 291 12.71 -2.35 5.04
N VAL A 292 12.06 -3.17 4.21
CA VAL A 292 10.87 -3.95 4.59
C VAL A 292 11.19 -4.94 5.71
N ARG A 293 12.36 -5.60 5.66
CA ARG A 293 12.83 -6.49 6.73
C ARG A 293 13.02 -5.72 8.04
N ASN A 294 13.59 -4.52 8.00
CA ASN A 294 13.78 -3.70 9.17
C ASN A 294 12.45 -3.23 9.80
N VAL A 295 11.46 -2.89 8.96
CA VAL A 295 10.08 -2.61 9.41
C VAL A 295 9.49 -3.82 10.11
N ALA A 296 9.49 -4.99 9.45
CA ALA A 296 8.94 -6.23 10.03
C ALA A 296 9.61 -6.60 11.37
N HIS A 297 10.93 -6.42 11.46
CA HIS A 297 11.68 -6.69 12.68
C HIS A 297 11.30 -5.72 13.81
N THR A 298 11.33 -4.42 13.53
CA THR A 298 11.07 -3.37 14.54
C THR A 298 9.63 -3.42 15.04
N VAL A 299 8.64 -3.51 14.15
CA VAL A 299 7.23 -3.65 14.53
C VAL A 299 7.02 -4.96 15.30
N GLY A 300 7.62 -6.07 14.84
CA GLY A 300 7.53 -7.35 15.53
C GLY A 300 8.13 -7.33 16.95
N GLN A 301 9.26 -6.64 17.15
CA GLN A 301 9.85 -6.44 18.47
C GLN A 301 8.93 -5.62 19.38
N TYR A 302 8.35 -4.54 18.86
CA TYR A 302 7.39 -3.73 19.60
C TYR A 302 6.19 -4.58 20.04
N VAL A 303 5.51 -5.26 19.11
CA VAL A 303 4.34 -6.11 19.40
C VAL A 303 4.66 -7.14 20.49
N ARG A 304 5.82 -7.80 20.43
CA ARG A 304 6.24 -8.78 21.45
C ARG A 304 6.44 -8.17 22.84
N LYS A 305 6.84 -6.90 22.94
CA LYS A 305 7.14 -6.22 24.21
C LYS A 305 5.97 -5.40 24.76
N SER A 306 5.04 -4.98 23.91
CA SER A 306 3.89 -4.15 24.32
C SER A 306 3.00 -4.86 25.32
N ASN A 307 2.36 -4.11 26.22
CA ASN A 307 1.32 -4.59 27.11
C ASN A 307 0.14 -3.61 27.06
N PHE A 308 -0.98 -4.05 26.52
CA PHE A 308 -2.17 -3.22 26.31
C PHE A 308 -3.25 -3.41 27.39
N LYS A 309 -2.93 -4.14 28.49
CA LYS A 309 -3.88 -4.36 29.59
C LYS A 309 -4.41 -3.04 30.16
N GLY A 310 -3.55 -2.05 30.37
CA GLY A 310 -3.98 -0.74 30.88
C GLY A 310 -4.98 -0.03 29.94
N LEU A 311 -4.72 -0.03 28.63
CA LEU A 311 -5.60 0.60 27.64
C LEU A 311 -6.93 -0.16 27.50
N THR A 312 -6.89 -1.48 27.41
CA THR A 312 -8.09 -2.33 27.32
C THR A 312 -8.95 -2.22 28.59
N THR A 313 -8.35 -2.22 29.78
CA THR A 313 -9.07 -1.98 31.04
C THR A 313 -9.67 -0.59 31.10
N LYS A 314 -8.93 0.46 30.69
CA LYS A 314 -9.47 1.82 30.64
C LYS A 314 -10.69 1.92 29.71
N ALA A 315 -10.61 1.33 28.52
CA ALA A 315 -11.72 1.30 27.56
C ALA A 315 -12.94 0.57 28.13
N ALA A 316 -12.75 -0.63 28.71
CA ALA A 316 -13.85 -1.37 29.32
C ALA A 316 -14.51 -0.62 30.49
N LEU A 317 -13.73 0.06 31.33
CA LEU A 317 -14.26 0.89 32.41
C LEU A 317 -15.05 2.10 31.89
N TYR A 318 -14.68 2.64 30.74
CA TYR A 318 -15.43 3.72 30.10
C TYR A 318 -16.81 3.26 29.66
N GLU A 319 -16.93 2.10 29.01
CA GLU A 319 -18.23 1.52 28.60
C GLU A 319 -19.13 1.25 29.81
N ILE A 320 -18.57 0.72 30.90
CA ILE A 320 -19.35 0.46 32.12
C ILE A 320 -19.92 1.76 32.71
N ARG A 321 -19.20 2.88 32.57
CA ARG A 321 -19.61 4.20 33.07
C ARG A 321 -20.54 4.93 32.12
N ASN A 322 -20.59 4.54 30.85
CA ASN A 322 -21.34 5.20 29.77
C ASN A 322 -22.02 4.12 28.90
N PRO A 323 -23.06 3.44 29.41
CA PRO A 323 -23.66 2.27 28.78
C PRO A 323 -24.45 2.57 27.49
#